data_AF-A0A962G720-F1
#
_entry.id   AF-A0A962G720-F1
#
_cell.length_a   1.000
_cell.length_b   1.000
_cell.length_c   1.000
_cell.angle_alpha   90.00
_cell.angle_beta   90.00
_cell.angle_gamma   90.00
#
_symmetry.space_group_name_H-M   'P 1'
#
loop_
_entity.id
_entity.type
_entity.pdbx_description
1 polymer ?
#
loop_
_entity_poly.entity_id
_entity_poly.type
_entity_poly.pdbx_seq_one_letter_code
_entity_poly.pdbx_strand_id
1 'polypeptide(L)'
;MNAMLQEFRQALRGTLAQPGHSALIVGVLALGLSCVIFMLIVIGSLVMRPLPFPDAERLLHIGLDNGSRINRLDPIRPGDVLSLRRHLDGVADVSAFEGATVNLSDLGRPERFDGAIVSGNFFRVLGVAPILGRDFNDADERPGAA
;
A
#
# COMPACT_ATOMS: atom_id res chain seq x y z
N MET A 1 29.92 -37.60 22.69
CA MET A 1 29.54 -36.16 22.79
C MET A 1 30.71 -35.19 22.64
N ASN A 2 31.95 -35.54 23.06
CA ASN A 2 33.08 -34.60 23.06
C ASN A 2 33.75 -34.35 21.69
N ALA A 3 33.62 -35.29 20.74
CA ALA A 3 34.24 -35.17 19.43
C ALA A 3 33.68 -34.00 18.60
N MET A 4 32.35 -33.85 18.51
CA MET A 4 31.73 -32.72 17.81
C MET A 4 32.13 -31.35 18.40
N LEU A 5 32.23 -31.28 19.73
CA LEU A 5 32.60 -30.05 20.43
C LEU A 5 34.08 -29.68 20.20
N GLN A 6 34.95 -30.69 20.12
CA GLN A 6 36.36 -30.52 19.76
C GLN A 6 36.49 -30.07 18.31
N GLU A 7 35.78 -30.71 17.36
CA GLU A 7 35.81 -30.32 15.95
C GLU A 7 35.31 -28.90 15.72
N PHE A 8 34.21 -28.50 16.37
CA PHE A 8 33.69 -27.14 16.29
C PHE A 8 34.69 -26.10 16.82
N ARG A 9 35.34 -26.40 17.95
CA ARG A 9 36.37 -25.53 18.54
C ARG A 9 37.61 -25.45 17.66
N GLN A 10 37.99 -26.55 17.02
CA GLN A 10 39.11 -26.62 16.07
C GLN A 10 38.81 -25.77 14.83
N ALA A 11 37.61 -25.91 14.27
CA ALA A 11 37.14 -25.14 13.11
C ALA A 11 37.11 -23.64 13.42
N LEU A 12 36.50 -23.24 14.54
CA LEU A 12 36.44 -21.82 14.96
C LEU A 12 37.83 -21.21 15.12
N ARG A 13 38.76 -21.98 15.72
CA ARG A 13 40.14 -21.55 15.90
C ARG A 13 40.89 -21.43 14.57
N GLY A 14 40.59 -22.31 13.60
CA GLY A 14 41.06 -22.19 12.22
C GLY A 14 40.53 -20.94 11.51
N THR A 15 39.24 -20.64 11.67
CA THR A 15 38.59 -19.45 11.09
C THR A 15 39.18 -18.15 11.64
N LEU A 16 39.51 -18.11 12.94
CA LEU A 16 40.12 -16.96 13.61
C LEU A 16 41.62 -16.80 13.30
N ALA A 17 42.30 -17.88 12.89
CA ALA A 17 43.72 -17.83 12.55
C ALA A 17 44.02 -17.16 11.19
N GLN A 18 43.03 -17.08 10.30
CA GLN A 18 43.16 -16.45 8.96
C GLN A 18 42.05 -15.41 8.73
N PRO A 19 42.09 -14.26 9.43
CA PRO A 19 40.98 -13.31 9.47
C PRO A 19 40.60 -12.74 8.10
N GLY A 20 41.56 -12.52 7.20
CA GLY A 20 41.29 -11.96 5.86
C GLY A 20 40.48 -12.89 4.94
N HIS A 21 40.82 -14.18 4.93
CA HIS A 21 40.10 -15.18 4.11
C HIS A 21 38.70 -15.44 4.68
N SER A 22 38.60 -15.55 6.00
CA SER A 22 37.33 -15.72 6.70
C SER A 22 36.40 -14.51 6.49
N ALA A 23 36.92 -13.29 6.55
CA ALA A 23 36.14 -12.08 6.31
C ALA A 23 35.60 -12.01 4.88
N LEU A 24 36.38 -12.42 3.87
CA LEU A 24 35.93 -12.49 2.48
C LEU A 24 34.75 -13.46 2.34
N ILE A 25 34.87 -14.68 2.87
CA ILE A 25 33.81 -15.70 2.78
C ILE A 25 32.53 -15.21 3.48
N VAL A 26 32.67 -14.69 4.71
CA VAL A 26 31.54 -14.15 5.48
C VAL A 26 30.90 -12.98 4.72
N GLY A 27 31.69 -12.09 4.11
CA GLY A 27 31.18 -10.97 3.32
C GLY A 27 30.37 -11.43 2.11
N VAL A 28 30.89 -12.40 1.35
CA VAL A 28 30.18 -12.96 0.18
C VAL A 28 28.87 -13.63 0.61
N LEU A 29 28.89 -14.44 1.67
CA LEU A 29 27.70 -15.10 2.20
C LEU A 29 26.67 -14.08 2.72
N ALA A 30 27.12 -13.08 3.48
CA ALA A 30 26.27 -12.04 4.04
C ALA A 30 25.59 -11.22 2.94
N LEU A 31 26.33 -10.84 1.89
CA LEU A 31 25.78 -10.10 0.75
C LEU A 31 24.74 -10.91 -0.01
N GLY A 32 25.04 -12.18 -0.32
CA GLY A 32 24.10 -13.08 -0.99
C GLY A 32 22.81 -13.27 -0.18
N LEU A 33 22.94 -13.52 1.12
CA LEU A 33 21.80 -13.72 2.01
C LEU A 33 20.98 -12.42 2.18
N SER A 34 21.65 -11.28 2.32
CA SER A 34 20.99 -9.98 2.45
C SER A 34 20.18 -9.63 1.22
N CYS A 35 20.66 -9.95 0.02
CA CYS A 35 19.92 -9.73 -1.23
C CYS A 35 18.61 -10.53 -1.26
N VAL A 36 18.67 -11.81 -0.91
CA VAL A 36 17.48 -12.68 -0.86
C VAL A 36 16.49 -12.21 0.21
N ILE A 37 16.97 -11.89 1.41
CA ILE A 37 16.14 -11.39 2.51
C ILE A 37 15.51 -10.04 2.12
N PHE A 38 16.28 -9.13 1.53
CA PHE A 38 15.78 -7.84 1.08
C PHE A 38 14.68 -8.01 0.04
N MET A 39 14.86 -8.88 -0.95
CA MET A 39 13.85 -9.15 -1.96
C MET A 39 12.56 -9.71 -1.32
N LEU A 40 12.69 -10.65 -0.37
CA LEU A 40 11.55 -11.20 0.36
C LEU A 40 10.82 -10.12 1.18
N ILE A 41 11.55 -9.21 1.84
CA ILE A 41 10.97 -8.09 2.60
C ILE A 41 10.24 -7.12 1.67
N VAL A 42 10.84 -6.77 0.53
CA VAL A 42 10.22 -5.88 -0.46
C VAL A 42 8.93 -6.49 -0.98
N ILE A 43 8.95 -7.77 -1.37
CA ILE A 43 7.75 -8.48 -1.85
C ILE A 43 6.70 -8.57 -0.72
N GLY A 44 7.10 -8.99 0.48
CA GLY A 44 6.20 -9.11 1.62
C GLY A 44 5.57 -7.78 2.06
N SER A 45 6.32 -6.69 1.96
CA SER A 45 5.85 -5.35 2.37
C SER A 45 5.05 -4.62 1.30
N LEU A 46 5.40 -4.79 0.01
CA LEU A 46 4.73 -4.09 -1.09
C LEU A 46 3.57 -4.88 -1.69
N VAL A 47 3.66 -6.21 -1.74
CA VAL A 47 2.68 -7.06 -2.44
C VAL A 47 1.72 -7.73 -1.47
N MET A 48 2.23 -8.20 -0.32
CA MET A 48 1.45 -9.03 0.60
C MET A 48 0.86 -8.28 1.79
N ARG A 49 1.20 -7.01 2.00
CA ARG A 49 0.53 -6.23 3.04
C ARG A 49 -0.91 -5.96 2.59
N PRO A 50 -1.92 -6.44 3.34
CA PRO A 50 -3.30 -6.05 3.05
C PRO A 50 -3.41 -4.53 3.13
N LEU A 51 -4.36 -3.96 2.39
CA LEU A 51 -4.61 -2.52 2.49
C LEU A 51 -4.89 -2.17 3.96
N PRO A 52 -4.42 -1.03 4.47
CA PRO A 52 -4.57 -0.64 5.87
C PRO A 52 -6.00 -0.13 6.16
N PHE A 53 -7.01 -0.87 5.70
CA PHE A 53 -8.43 -0.59 5.89
C PHE A 53 -9.09 -1.78 6.60
N PRO A 54 -10.08 -1.52 7.47
CA PRO A 54 -10.94 -2.58 7.98
C PRO A 54 -11.59 -3.35 6.82
N ASP A 55 -11.66 -4.68 6.93
CA ASP A 55 -12.24 -5.56 5.91
C ASP A 55 -11.65 -5.35 4.50
N ALA A 56 -10.34 -5.10 4.39
CA ALA A 56 -9.66 -4.83 3.13
C ALA A 56 -9.90 -5.90 2.04
N GLU A 57 -10.08 -7.17 2.42
CA GLU A 57 -10.41 -8.26 1.49
C GLU A 57 -11.79 -8.12 0.82
N ARG A 58 -12.68 -7.25 1.34
CA ARG A 58 -14.01 -6.98 0.77
C ARG A 58 -14.03 -5.75 -0.13
N LEU A 59 -12.92 -5.00 -0.21
CA LEU A 59 -12.79 -3.82 -1.06
C LEU A 59 -12.44 -4.23 -2.49
N LEU A 60 -13.22 -3.73 -3.45
CA LEU A 60 -13.00 -3.95 -4.87
C LEU A 60 -12.72 -2.62 -5.57
N HIS A 61 -11.64 -2.57 -6.34
CA HIS A 61 -11.35 -1.44 -7.22
C HIS A 61 -11.89 -1.76 -8.61
N ILE A 62 -12.81 -0.91 -9.09
CA ILE A 62 -13.53 -1.12 -10.34
C ILE A 62 -13.11 -0.02 -11.32
N GLY A 63 -12.77 -0.42 -12.55
CA GLY A 63 -12.52 0.49 -13.65
C GLY A 63 -12.54 -0.23 -14.98
N LEU A 64 -12.22 0.50 -16.05
CA LEU A 64 -12.24 -0.01 -17.41
C LEU A 64 -10.90 -0.63 -17.75
N ASP A 65 -10.89 -1.88 -18.22
CA ASP A 65 -9.69 -2.47 -18.79
C ASP A 65 -9.60 -2.13 -20.28
N ASN A 66 -8.69 -1.21 -20.61
CA ASN A 66 -8.44 -0.82 -21.99
C ASN A 66 -7.27 -1.60 -22.62
N GLY A 67 -6.74 -2.63 -21.96
CA GLY A 67 -5.66 -3.50 -22.46
C GLY A 67 -4.31 -2.79 -22.74
N SER A 68 -4.24 -1.48 -22.51
CA SER A 68 -3.11 -0.62 -22.89
C SER A 68 -2.01 -0.60 -21.85
N ARG A 69 -2.33 -0.91 -20.59
CA ARG A 69 -1.41 -0.88 -19.45
C ARG A 69 -1.72 -2.03 -18.51
N ILE A 70 -0.71 -2.86 -18.26
CA ILE A 70 -0.78 -3.93 -17.28
C ILE A 70 -1.11 -3.32 -15.91
N ASN A 71 -2.18 -3.82 -15.29
CA ASN A 71 -2.58 -3.48 -13.93
C ASN A 71 -3.02 -2.01 -13.70
N ARG A 72 -3.52 -1.31 -14.74
CA ARG A 72 -4.21 -0.03 -14.57
C ARG A 72 -5.61 -0.12 -15.14
N LEU A 73 -6.58 0.18 -14.28
CA LEU A 73 -7.97 0.39 -14.68
C LEU A 73 -8.14 1.85 -15.06
N ASP A 74 -8.76 2.11 -16.20
CA ASP A 74 -9.12 3.45 -16.63
C ASP A 74 -10.39 3.93 -15.89
N PRO A 75 -10.55 5.24 -15.68
CA PRO A 75 -11.68 5.79 -14.94
C PRO A 75 -13.02 5.45 -15.57
N ILE A 76 -14.01 5.17 -14.72
CA ILE A 76 -15.40 4.98 -15.11
C ILE A 76 -16.09 6.33 -15.20
N ARG A 77 -17.06 6.48 -16.11
CA ARG A 77 -17.86 7.71 -16.20
C ARG A 77 -18.77 7.85 -14.97
N PRO A 78 -19.02 9.08 -14.47
CA PRO A 78 -19.89 9.28 -13.30
C PRO A 78 -21.29 8.65 -13.43
N GLY A 79 -21.87 8.65 -14.63
CA GLY A 79 -23.18 8.02 -14.88
C GLY A 79 -23.19 6.49 -14.75
N ASP A 80 -22.06 5.85 -15.06
CA ASP A 80 -21.89 4.40 -14.91
C ASP A 80 -21.70 4.04 -13.43
N VAL A 81 -21.00 4.88 -12.65
CA VAL A 81 -20.90 4.74 -11.19
C VAL A 81 -22.28 4.80 -10.53
N LEU A 82 -23.11 5.78 -10.90
CA LEU A 82 -24.48 5.89 -10.37
C LEU A 82 -25.34 4.69 -10.76
N SER A 83 -25.13 4.15 -11.97
CA SER A 83 -25.80 2.93 -12.39
C SER A 83 -25.33 1.73 -11.58
N LEU A 84 -24.03 1.61 -11.30
CA LEU A 84 -23.46 0.54 -10.50
C LEU A 84 -23.96 0.59 -9.04
N ARG A 85 -24.02 1.79 -8.44
CA ARG A 85 -24.58 2.01 -7.09
C ARG A 85 -26.04 1.56 -7.00
N ARG A 86 -26.85 1.77 -8.06
CA ARG A 86 -28.24 1.28 -8.13
C ARG A 86 -28.34 -0.24 -8.31
N HIS A 87 -27.45 -0.85 -9.10
CA HIS A 87 -27.49 -2.29 -9.36
C HIS A 87 -26.96 -3.12 -8.19
N LEU A 88 -26.02 -2.57 -7.42
CA LEU A 88 -25.44 -3.22 -6.24
C LEU A 88 -26.12 -2.81 -4.94
N ASP A 89 -27.20 -2.03 -5.01
CA ASP A 89 -27.95 -1.61 -3.83
C ASP A 89 -28.42 -2.84 -3.03
N GLY A 90 -28.20 -2.81 -1.71
CA GLY A 90 -28.44 -3.93 -0.81
C GLY A 90 -27.39 -5.07 -0.83
N VAL A 91 -26.43 -5.05 -1.75
CA VAL A 91 -25.34 -6.05 -1.83
C VAL A 91 -24.00 -5.44 -1.42
N ALA A 92 -23.63 -4.30 -1.99
CA ALA A 92 -22.38 -3.62 -1.73
C ALA A 92 -22.55 -2.10 -1.87
N ASP A 93 -21.90 -1.34 -0.99
CA ASP A 93 -21.85 0.11 -1.11
C ASP A 93 -20.76 0.52 -2.11
N VAL A 94 -21.07 1.51 -2.95
CA VAL A 94 -20.21 1.93 -4.07
C VAL A 94 -19.86 3.40 -3.89
N SER A 95 -18.56 3.70 -3.85
CA SER A 95 -18.03 5.06 -3.78
C SER A 95 -17.10 5.32 -4.96
N ALA A 96 -17.07 6.57 -5.43
CA ALA A 96 -16.08 7.04 -6.39
C ALA A 96 -15.01 7.90 -5.71
N PHE A 97 -13.83 7.92 -6.31
CA PHE A 97 -12.78 8.87 -6.00
C PHE A 97 -11.99 9.22 -7.26
N GLU A 98 -11.44 10.42 -7.29
CA GLU A 98 -10.51 10.88 -8.32
C GLU A 98 -9.36 11.63 -7.65
N GLY A 99 -8.13 11.24 -7.97
CA GLY A 99 -6.94 11.94 -7.47
C GLY A 99 -6.92 13.38 -7.99
N ALA A 100 -6.75 14.34 -7.09
CA ALA A 100 -6.75 15.75 -7.41
C ALA A 100 -5.52 16.43 -6.80
N THR A 101 -5.02 17.47 -7.46
CA THR A 101 -4.06 18.38 -6.84
C THR A 101 -4.85 19.54 -6.23
N VAL A 102 -4.67 19.77 -4.92
CA VAL A 102 -5.30 20.87 -4.19
C VAL A 102 -4.23 21.91 -3.89
N ASN A 103 -4.45 23.16 -4.34
CA ASN A 103 -3.57 24.26 -3.98
C ASN A 103 -4.25 25.08 -2.87
N LEU A 104 -3.62 25.13 -1.70
CA LEU A 104 -4.08 25.89 -0.55
C LEU A 104 -3.28 27.19 -0.45
N SER A 105 -3.97 28.32 -0.36
CA SER A 105 -3.34 29.62 -0.13
C SER A 105 -4.10 30.36 0.96
N ASP A 106 -3.65 30.21 2.21
CA ASP A 106 -4.29 30.90 3.34
C ASP A 106 -3.54 32.18 3.75
N LEU A 107 -2.25 32.33 3.41
CA LEU A 107 -1.42 33.41 4.00
C LEU A 107 -0.20 33.87 3.18
N GLY A 108 -0.11 33.58 1.88
CA GLY A 108 0.96 34.13 1.02
C GLY A 108 1.38 33.24 -0.12
N ARG A 109 2.19 32.20 0.15
CA ARG A 109 2.66 31.26 -0.87
C ARG A 109 1.67 30.10 -1.03
N PRO A 110 1.17 29.83 -2.24
CA PRO A 110 0.36 28.64 -2.49
C PRO A 110 1.16 27.39 -2.19
N GLU A 111 0.61 26.52 -1.35
CA GLU A 111 1.15 25.18 -1.13
C GLU A 111 0.33 24.18 -1.91
N ARG A 112 1.04 23.29 -2.60
CA ARG A 112 0.45 22.23 -3.41
C ARG A 112 0.37 20.96 -2.58
N PHE A 113 -0.84 20.43 -2.44
CA PHE A 113 -1.13 19.17 -1.77
C PHE A 113 -1.69 18.15 -2.76
N ASP A 114 -1.37 16.89 -2.50
CA ASP A 114 -2.09 15.77 -3.11
C ASP A 114 -3.38 15.55 -2.33
N GLY A 115 -4.49 15.52 -3.05
CA GLY A 115 -5.82 15.29 -2.51
C GLY A 115 -6.62 14.34 -3.39
N ALA A 116 -7.89 14.18 -3.06
CA ALA A 116 -8.83 13.45 -3.87
C ALA A 116 -10.22 14.10 -3.78
N ILE A 117 -10.94 14.10 -4.90
CA ILE A 117 -12.38 14.34 -4.92
C ILE A 117 -13.02 12.98 -4.67
N VAL A 118 -13.88 12.89 -3.65
CA VAL A 118 -14.48 11.63 -3.20
C VAL A 118 -16.00 11.77 -3.08
N SER A 119 -16.72 10.67 -3.24
CA SER A 119 -18.14 10.60 -2.88
C SER A 119 -18.33 10.73 -1.36
N GLY A 120 -19.51 11.18 -0.93
CA GLY A 120 -19.84 11.41 0.48
C GLY A 120 -19.90 10.14 1.32
N ASN A 121 -20.01 8.95 0.71
CA ASN A 121 -19.90 7.66 1.40
C ASN A 121 -18.48 7.07 1.41
N PHE A 122 -17.47 7.76 0.89
CA PHE A 122 -16.14 7.20 0.68
C PHE A 122 -15.47 6.65 1.94
N PHE A 123 -15.44 7.44 3.02
CA PHE A 123 -14.82 7.02 4.27
C PHE A 123 -15.58 5.86 4.93
N ARG A 124 -16.91 5.82 4.78
CA ARG A 124 -17.76 4.72 5.23
C ARG A 124 -17.48 3.43 4.47
N VAL A 125 -17.31 3.49 3.13
CA VAL A 125 -16.93 2.33 2.32
C VAL A 125 -15.56 1.80 2.73
N LEU A 126 -14.61 2.69 3.05
CA LEU A 126 -13.28 2.31 3.55
C LEU A 126 -13.27 1.87 5.02
N GLY A 127 -14.37 2.04 5.76
CA GLY A 127 -14.44 1.73 7.19
C GLY A 127 -13.58 2.63 8.07
N VAL A 128 -13.19 3.82 7.60
CA VAL A 128 -12.35 4.76 8.34
C VAL A 128 -13.15 6.00 8.76
N ALA A 129 -12.72 6.66 9.84
CA ALA A 129 -13.33 7.91 10.30
C ALA A 129 -12.34 9.08 10.15
N PRO A 130 -12.81 10.29 9.81
CA PRO A 130 -11.98 11.49 9.86
C PRO A 130 -11.39 11.71 11.26
N ILE A 131 -10.11 12.06 11.33
CA ILE A 131 -9.43 12.35 12.61
C ILE A 131 -10.00 13.62 13.26
N LEU A 132 -10.43 14.57 12.43
CA LEU A 132 -10.99 15.86 12.83
C LEU A 132 -12.23 16.17 11.99
N GLY A 133 -13.23 16.78 12.63
CA GLY A 133 -14.47 17.18 11.97
C GLY A 133 -15.51 16.06 11.90
N ARG A 134 -16.42 16.18 10.92
CA ARG A 134 -17.45 15.18 10.62
C ARG A 134 -17.16 14.49 9.30
N ASP A 135 -17.71 13.30 9.15
CA ASP A 135 -17.75 12.62 7.86
C ASP A 135 -18.65 13.38 6.87
N PHE A 136 -18.43 13.11 5.57
CA PHE A 136 -19.31 13.56 4.51
C PHE A 136 -20.66 12.84 4.59
N ASN A 137 -21.68 13.47 4.02
CA ASN A 137 -23.01 12.89 3.88
C ASN A 137 -23.60 13.17 2.49
N ASP A 138 -24.74 12.58 2.18
CA ASP A 138 -25.38 12.73 0.86
C ASP A 138 -25.84 14.18 0.56
N ALA A 139 -25.91 15.05 1.57
CA ALA A 139 -26.20 16.47 1.35
C ALA A 139 -24.97 17.23 0.84
N ASP A 140 -23.75 16.75 1.16
CA ASP A 140 -22.49 17.35 0.71
C ASP A 140 -22.18 17.01 -0.77
N GLU A 141 -22.85 16.02 -1.36
CA GLU A 141 -22.74 15.67 -2.79
C GLU A 141 -23.57 16.57 -3.72
N ARG A 142 -24.38 17.48 -3.16
CA ARG A 142 -25.29 18.32 -3.94
C ARG A 142 -24.54 19.48 -4.63
N PRO A 143 -24.96 19.88 -5.84
CA PRO A 143 -24.44 21.10 -6.44
C PRO A 143 -24.61 22.30 -5.50
N GLY A 144 -23.51 23.01 -5.22
CA GLY A 144 -23.50 24.19 -4.34
C GLY A 144 -23.47 23.88 -2.84
N ALA A 145 -23.12 22.65 -2.44
CA ALA A 145 -22.93 22.30 -1.03
C ALA A 145 -21.62 22.86 -0.40
N ALA A 146 -20.74 23.45 -1.22
CA ALA A 146 -19.48 24.10 -0.82
C ALA A 146 -19.62 25.62 -0.73
#